data_AF-A0A2E6I598-F1
#
_entry.id   AF-A0A2E6I598-F1
#
_cell.length_a   1.000
_cell.length_b   1.000
_cell.length_c   1.000
_cell.angle_alpha   90.00
_cell.angle_beta   90.00
_cell.angle_gamma   90.00
#
_symmetry.space_group_name_H-M   'P 1'
#
loop_
_entity.id
_entity.type
_entity.pdbx_description
1 polymer ?
#
loop_
_entity_poly.entity_id
_entity_poly.type
_entity_poly.pdbx_seq_one_letter_code
_entity_poly.pdbx_strand_id
1 'polypeptide(L)'
;MPTRARGRPSSIVFEHRRKMATLTRTFLHGAAVLAELSDHVFSIEIIPELAEQARSVLEEQGYADVRVRTGNGYLGWPEEAPFDAIVFTAVPAEVPEALVDQLALNGIMVIP
;
A
#
# COMPACT_ATOMS: atom_id res chain seq x y z
N MET A 1 -7.52 -30.74 8.38
CA MET A 1 -8.29 -29.63 8.98
C MET A 1 -8.55 -28.61 7.89
N PRO A 2 -9.80 -28.18 7.64
CA PRO A 2 -10.10 -27.29 6.53
C PRO A 2 -9.69 -25.86 6.88
N THR A 3 -8.85 -25.26 6.04
CA THR A 3 -8.45 -23.85 6.10
C THR A 3 -9.71 -22.99 5.96
N ARG A 4 -10.06 -22.30 7.04
CA ARG A 4 -11.21 -21.40 7.09
C ARG A 4 -10.89 -20.20 6.22
N ALA A 5 -11.28 -20.22 4.95
CA ALA A 5 -11.33 -19.03 4.11
C ALA A 5 -12.19 -18.02 4.89
N ARG A 6 -11.56 -16.94 5.37
CA ARG A 6 -12.26 -15.84 6.02
C ARG A 6 -13.10 -15.17 4.93
N GLY A 7 -14.37 -15.53 4.86
CA GLY A 7 -15.34 -14.83 4.02
C GLY A 7 -15.35 -13.35 4.39
N ARG A 8 -15.15 -12.49 3.39
CA ARG A 8 -15.26 -11.04 3.54
C ARG A 8 -16.63 -10.69 4.13
N PRO A 9 -16.72 -9.97 5.25
CA PRO A 9 -17.99 -9.48 5.76
C PRO A 9 -18.60 -8.50 4.74
N SER A 10 -19.72 -8.90 4.16
CA SER A 10 -20.43 -8.29 3.03
C SER A 10 -21.26 -7.06 3.40
N SER A 11 -20.68 -6.08 4.10
CA SER A 11 -21.42 -4.85 4.47
C SER A 11 -20.56 -3.61 4.71
N ILE A 12 -19.55 -3.37 3.86
CA ILE A 12 -19.13 -2.01 3.51
C ILE A 12 -18.95 -1.99 1.99
N VAL A 13 -20.00 -1.59 1.27
CA VAL A 13 -19.93 -1.36 -0.17
C VAL A 13 -19.16 -0.06 -0.37
N PHE A 14 -17.84 -0.14 -0.59
CA PHE A 14 -17.11 0.96 -1.21
C PHE A 14 -17.23 0.79 -2.72
N GLU A 15 -18.11 1.60 -3.32
CA GLU A 15 -18.56 1.49 -4.72
C GLU A 15 -17.48 1.87 -5.75
N HIS A 16 -16.22 2.05 -5.37
CA HIS A 16 -15.14 2.45 -6.27
C HIS A 16 -13.91 1.59 -6.02
N ARG A 17 -13.36 1.00 -7.09
CA ARG A 17 -12.12 0.24 -7.04
C ARG A 17 -10.96 1.17 -6.69
N ARG A 18 -10.42 1.08 -5.47
CA ARG A 18 -9.35 1.98 -5.02
C ARG A 18 -7.98 1.32 -5.15
N LYS A 19 -7.06 2.01 -5.83
CA LYS A 19 -5.62 1.73 -5.79
C LYS A 19 -4.98 2.58 -4.71
N MET A 20 -4.33 1.95 -3.74
CA MET A 20 -3.66 2.67 -2.65
C MET A 20 -2.18 2.35 -2.61
N ALA A 21 -1.36 3.38 -2.40
CA ALA A 21 0.06 3.23 -2.14
C ALA A 21 0.39 3.51 -0.68
N THR A 22 1.31 2.75 -0.13
CA THR A 22 1.90 2.93 1.20
C THR A 22 3.40 2.96 1.07
N LEU A 23 4.04 3.94 1.68
CA LEU A 23 5.47 4.17 1.59
C LEU A 23 6.01 4.08 3.01
N THR A 24 6.51 2.90 3.39
CA THR A 24 6.92 2.60 4.77
C THR A 24 8.42 2.42 4.90
N ARG A 25 8.94 2.80 6.08
CA ARG A 25 10.29 2.41 6.55
C ARG A 25 10.28 1.18 7.44
N THR A 26 9.12 0.81 8.00
CA THR A 26 8.87 -0.44 8.75
C THR A 26 7.37 -0.50 9.04
N PHE A 27 6.79 -1.72 9.08
CA PHE A 27 5.45 -2.10 9.58
C PHE A 27 4.40 -2.51 8.55
N LEU A 28 4.46 -3.81 8.25
CA LEU A 28 3.46 -4.71 7.63
C LEU A 28 1.99 -4.47 7.99
N HIS A 29 1.70 -3.94 9.19
CA HIS A 29 0.34 -3.71 9.68
C HIS A 29 -0.43 -2.70 8.83
N GLY A 30 0.21 -1.62 8.38
CA GLY A 30 -0.43 -0.61 7.54
C GLY A 30 -0.90 -1.20 6.21
N ALA A 31 -0.01 -1.92 5.52
CA ALA A 31 -0.33 -2.56 4.24
C ALA A 31 -1.44 -3.62 4.37
N ALA A 32 -1.42 -4.43 5.44
CA ALA A 32 -2.46 -5.43 5.69
C ALA A 32 -3.82 -4.78 6.00
N VAL A 33 -3.87 -3.70 6.79
CA VAL A 33 -5.11 -2.96 7.07
C VAL A 33 -5.65 -2.32 5.80
N LEU A 34 -4.80 -1.73 4.97
CA LEU A 34 -5.23 -1.11 3.72
C LEU A 34 -5.66 -2.15 2.68
N ALA A 35 -5.11 -3.37 2.71
CA ALA A 35 -5.53 -4.48 1.85
C ALA A 35 -6.96 -4.97 2.16
N GLU A 36 -7.42 -4.80 3.40
CA GLU A 36 -8.82 -5.05 3.76
C GLU A 36 -9.76 -3.93 3.29
N LEU A 37 -9.23 -2.77 2.90
CA LEU A 37 -9.97 -1.57 2.53
C LEU A 37 -9.85 -1.18 1.05
N SER A 38 -9.02 -1.88 0.28
CA SER A 38 -8.72 -1.53 -1.11
C SER A 38 -8.47 -2.77 -1.98
N ASP A 39 -8.67 -2.64 -3.28
CA ASP A 39 -8.53 -3.75 -4.22
C ASP A 39 -7.07 -4.02 -4.59
N HIS A 40 -6.22 -2.99 -4.55
CA HIS A 40 -4.80 -3.09 -4.87
C HIS A 40 -3.96 -2.21 -3.95
N VAL A 41 -2.99 -2.82 -3.27
CA VAL A 41 -2.07 -2.11 -2.38
C VAL A 41 -0.65 -2.20 -2.92
N PHE A 42 0.01 -1.05 -3.03
CA PHE A 42 1.39 -0.94 -3.45
C PHE A 42 2.22 -0.47 -2.26
N SER A 43 3.23 -1.24 -1.87
CA SER A 43 4.13 -0.91 -0.78
C SER A 43 5.55 -0.70 -1.30
N ILE A 44 6.18 0.41 -0.94
CA ILE A 44 7.62 0.63 -1.20
C ILE A 44 8.36 0.67 0.12
N GLU A 45 9.42 -0.14 0.19
CA GLU A 45 10.34 -0.22 1.33
C GLU A 45 11.77 0.04 0.84
N ILE A 46 12.53 0.85 1.56
CA ILE A 46 13.90 1.22 1.18
C ILE A 46 14.91 0.13 1.56
N ILE A 47 14.63 -0.66 2.60
CA ILE A 47 15.50 -1.72 3.10
C ILE A 47 15.16 -3.06 2.40
N PRO A 48 16.04 -3.63 1.57
CA PRO A 48 15.75 -4.83 0.78
C PRO A 48 15.30 -6.04 1.61
N GLU A 49 15.95 -6.28 2.75
CA GLU A 49 15.67 -7.42 3.63
C GLU A 49 14.27 -7.32 4.24
N LEU A 50 13.84 -6.11 4.60
CA LEU A 50 12.50 -5.86 5.11
C LEU A 50 11.44 -5.97 4.01
N ALA A 51 11.76 -5.53 2.79
CA ALA A 51 10.87 -5.67 1.64
C ALA A 51 10.62 -7.16 1.31
N GLU A 52 11.67 -7.99 1.38
CA GLU A 52 11.55 -9.44 1.16
C GLU A 52 10.73 -10.10 2.27
N GLN A 53 11.05 -9.81 3.53
CA GLN A 53 10.29 -10.31 4.66
C GLN A 53 8.83 -9.88 4.58
N ALA A 54 8.57 -8.64 4.17
CA ALA A 54 7.23 -8.12 3.98
C ALA A 54 6.45 -8.92 2.93
N ARG A 55 7.09 -9.18 1.78
CA ARG A 55 6.50 -9.97 0.71
C ARG A 55 6.16 -11.39 1.17
N SER A 56 7.11 -12.08 1.80
CA SER A 56 6.90 -13.45 2.32
C SER A 56 5.74 -13.51 3.31
N VAL A 57 5.69 -12.59 4.28
CA VAL A 57 4.63 -12.56 5.29
C VAL A 57 3.27 -12.26 4.66
N LEU A 58 3.19 -11.30 3.73
CA LEU A 58 1.92 -10.95 3.07
C LEU A 58 1.39 -12.10 2.21
N GLU A 59 2.28 -12.79 1.47
CA GLU A 59 1.94 -13.98 0.69
C GLU A 59 1.46 -15.13 1.59
N GLU A 60 2.16 -15.42 2.69
CA GLU A 60 1.78 -16.46 3.66
C GLU A 60 0.41 -16.18 4.32
N GLN A 61 0.06 -14.91 4.51
CA GLN A 61 -1.23 -14.50 5.08
C GLN A 61 -2.35 -14.42 4.03
N GLY A 62 -2.06 -14.66 2.75
CA GLY A 62 -3.05 -14.67 1.66
C GLY A 62 -3.34 -13.31 1.03
N TYR A 63 -2.51 -12.29 1.28
CA TYR A 63 -2.63 -10.97 0.67
C TYR A 63 -1.94 -10.90 -0.70
N ALA A 64 -2.45 -11.67 -1.66
CA ALA A 64 -1.88 -11.73 -3.01
C ALA A 64 -1.99 -10.42 -3.81
N ASP A 65 -2.92 -9.54 -3.42
CA ASP A 65 -3.16 -8.25 -4.09
C ASP A 65 -2.24 -7.11 -3.59
N VAL A 66 -1.29 -7.41 -2.69
CA VAL A 66 -0.30 -6.46 -2.18
C VAL A 66 1.01 -6.62 -2.95
N ARG A 67 1.43 -5.57 -3.66
CA ARG A 67 2.71 -5.54 -4.37
C ARG A 67 3.76 -4.81 -3.55
N VAL A 68 4.86 -5.49 -3.22
CA VAL A 68 5.97 -4.90 -2.45
C VAL A 68 7.19 -4.70 -3.35
N ARG A 69 7.68 -3.46 -3.43
CA ARG A 69 8.89 -3.09 -4.15
C ARG A 69 9.95 -2.53 -3.22
N THR A 70 11.18 -2.94 -3.44
CA THR A 70 12.34 -2.30 -2.81
C THR A 70 12.70 -1.03 -3.57
N GLY A 71 12.76 0.13 -2.90
CA GLY A 71 13.11 1.38 -3.56
C GLY A 71 12.94 2.62 -2.70
N ASN A 72 13.27 3.78 -3.29
CA ASN A 72 13.10 5.07 -2.62
C ASN A 72 11.64 5.52 -2.70
N GLY A 73 10.96 5.57 -1.56
CA GLY A 73 9.56 5.99 -1.46
C GLY A 73 9.30 7.44 -1.88
N TYR A 74 10.31 8.34 -1.87
CA TYR A 74 10.16 9.71 -2.37
C TYR A 74 9.87 9.77 -3.87
N LEU A 75 10.27 8.74 -4.63
CA LEU A 75 10.02 8.66 -6.07
C LEU A 75 8.62 8.10 -6.38
N GLY A 76 7.89 7.60 -5.39
CA GLY A 76 6.64 6.89 -5.59
C GLY A 76 6.82 5.67 -6.49
N TRP A 77 5.75 5.28 -7.18
CA TRP A 77 5.70 4.21 -8.17
C TRP A 77 4.98 4.68 -9.45
N PRO A 78 5.68 5.43 -10.33
CA PRO A 78 5.08 6.04 -11.51
C PRO A 78 4.41 5.05 -12.46
N GLU A 79 4.94 3.83 -12.55
CA GLU A 79 4.42 2.79 -13.45
C GLU A 79 3.01 2.30 -13.06
N GLU A 80 2.61 2.51 -11.81
CA GLU A 80 1.33 2.04 -11.26
C GLU A 80 0.36 3.17 -10.95
N ALA A 81 0.84 4.42 -11.08
CA ALA A 81 0.03 5.62 -11.01
C ALA A 81 -1.09 5.59 -12.08
N PRO A 82 -2.22 6.28 -11.84
CA PRO A 82 -2.50 7.13 -10.68
C PRO A 82 -2.99 6.35 -9.44
N PHE A 83 -2.76 6.91 -8.25
CA PHE A 83 -3.21 6.39 -6.96
C PHE A 83 -4.37 7.20 -6.37
N ASP A 84 -5.40 6.52 -5.89
CA ASP A 84 -6.54 7.16 -5.21
C ASP A 84 -6.16 7.65 -3.81
N ALA A 85 -5.20 6.98 -3.17
CA ALA A 85 -4.62 7.45 -1.93
C ALA A 85 -3.14 7.06 -1.80
N ILE A 86 -2.36 7.95 -1.18
CA ILE A 86 -0.97 7.72 -0.82
C ILE A 86 -0.81 7.96 0.68
N VAL A 87 -0.35 6.94 1.39
CA VAL A 87 0.03 7.04 2.80
C VAL A 87 1.55 7.02 2.89
N PHE A 88 2.12 8.16 3.26
CA PHE A 88 3.55 8.30 3.49
C PHE A 88 3.83 8.24 4.99
N THR A 89 4.41 7.15 5.49
CA THR A 89 4.55 6.93 6.94
C THR A 89 5.92 7.37 7.48
N ALA A 90 6.71 8.08 6.68
CA ALA A 90 7.95 8.70 7.11
C ALA A 90 7.71 10.21 7.25
N VAL A 91 8.39 10.89 8.17
CA VAL A 91 8.37 12.36 8.22
C VAL A 91 9.27 12.87 7.09
N PRO A 92 8.73 13.48 6.02
CA PRO A 92 9.58 14.08 5.01
C PRO A 92 9.99 15.48 5.45
N ALA A 93 11.12 15.98 4.93
CA ALA A 93 11.47 17.39 5.11
C ALA A 93 10.51 18.32 4.35
N GLU A 94 10.04 17.86 3.18
CA GLU A 94 9.11 18.56 2.29
C GLU A 94 8.19 17.53 1.63
N VAL A 95 6.98 17.92 1.25
CA VAL A 95 6.04 17.02 0.55
C VAL A 95 6.65 16.61 -0.79
N PRO A 96 6.86 15.31 -1.08
CA PRO A 96 7.49 14.91 -2.33
C PRO A 96 6.57 15.18 -3.53
N GLU A 97 6.97 16.08 -4.44
CA GLU A 97 6.19 16.43 -5.65
C GLU A 97 5.88 15.20 -6.51
N ALA A 98 6.83 14.28 -6.63
CA ALA A 98 6.63 13.03 -7.38
C ALA A 98 5.44 12.21 -6.87
N LEU A 99 5.13 12.26 -5.56
CA LEU A 99 3.97 11.57 -5.00
C LEU A 99 2.69 12.34 -5.29
N VAL A 100 2.74 13.67 -5.28
CA VAL A 100 1.60 14.53 -5.64
C VAL A 100 1.22 14.29 -7.10
N ASP A 101 2.20 14.21 -8.00
CA ASP A 101 1.99 13.96 -9.43
C ASP A 101 1.39 12.57 -9.72
N GLN A 102 1.60 11.62 -8.81
CA GLN A 102 1.08 10.27 -8.93
C GLN A 102 -0.30 10.09 -8.31
N LEU A 103 -0.87 11.11 -7.67
CA LEU A 103 -2.25 11.06 -7.19
C LEU A 103 -3.25 11.16 -8.35
N ALA A 104 -4.32 10.40 -8.26
CA ALA A 104 -5.49 10.56 -9.09
C ALA A 104 -6.15 11.93 -8.85
N LEU A 105 -6.99 12.36 -9.80
CA LEU A 105 -7.85 13.51 -9.57
C LEU A 105 -8.74 13.26 -8.34
N ASN A 106 -8.68 14.15 -7.35
CA ASN A 106 -9.30 14.01 -6.02
C ASN A 106 -8.68 12.91 -5.13
N GLY A 107 -7.46 12.47 -5.44
CA GLY A 107 -6.71 11.55 -4.59
C GLY A 107 -6.32 12.19 -3.26
N ILE A 108 -6.17 11.36 -2.23
CA ILE A 108 -5.86 11.82 -0.87
C ILE A 108 -4.43 11.43 -0.50
N MET A 109 -3.63 12.41 -0.04
CA MET A 109 -2.34 12.13 0.59
C MET A 109 -2.45 12.26 2.11
N VAL A 110 -1.90 11.28 2.83
CA VAL A 110 -1.72 11.34 4.28
C VAL A 110 -0.23 11.26 4.58
N ILE A 111 0.29 12.32 5.22
CA ILE A 111 1.68 12.44 5.67
C ILE A 111 1.67 12.91 7.15
N PRO A 112 2.61 12.46 8.00
CA PRO A 112 2.76 12.93 9.37
C PRO A 112 3.36 14.34 9.48
#